data_AF-A0A7S3I3Z5-F1
#
_entry.id   AF-A0A7S3I3Z5-F1
#
_cell.length_a   1.000
_cell.length_b   1.000
_cell.length_c   1.000
_cell.angle_alpha   90.00
_cell.angle_beta   90.00
_cell.angle_gamma   90.00
#
_symmetry.space_group_name_H-M   'P 1'
#
loop_
_entity.id
_entity.type
_entity.pdbx_description
1 polymer ?
#
loop_
_entity_poly.entity_id
_entity_poly.type
_entity_poly.pdbx_seq_one_letter_code
_entity_poly.pdbx_strand_id
1 'polypeptide(L)'
;MEPFHSVGMLTHPCYSFYQRMTQCAKSEELSSRMCFAEIEDWYECKSRKKARAFKNFIGSEISKMEIYSLPTYDYATDTFKDGALPSNANGYFAKRTEDQTYYS
;
A
#
# COMPACT_ATOMS: atom_id res chain seq x y z
N MET A 1 18.13 -6.30 4.09
CA MET A 1 18.91 -6.14 2.86
C MET A 1 18.55 -4.77 2.29
N GLU A 2 19.36 -3.76 2.53
CA GLU A 2 19.12 -2.41 1.99
C GLU A 2 19.49 -2.42 0.51
N PRO A 3 18.56 -2.17 -0.42
CA PRO A 3 18.91 -2.02 -1.82
C PRO A 3 19.57 -0.64 -1.98
N PHE A 4 20.42 -0.48 -3.00
CA PHE A 4 21.04 0.80 -3.40
C PHE A 4 22.38 1.16 -2.72
N HIS A 5 23.36 0.25 -2.82
CA HIS A 5 24.76 0.56 -2.51
C HIS A 5 25.57 1.20 -3.66
N SER A 6 24.99 1.45 -4.84
CA SER A 6 25.82 1.81 -6.02
C SER A 6 25.17 2.72 -7.06
N VAL A 7 24.21 3.57 -6.67
CA VAL A 7 23.66 4.60 -7.57
C VAL A 7 24.13 5.95 -7.07
N GLY A 8 24.98 6.64 -7.84
CA GLY A 8 25.39 8.01 -7.53
C GLY A 8 24.17 8.88 -7.29
N MET A 9 24.25 9.82 -6.34
CA MET A 9 23.07 10.54 -5.87
C MET A 9 22.28 11.22 -7.00
N LEU A 10 22.98 11.69 -8.04
CA LEU A 10 22.41 12.33 -9.24
C LEU A 10 21.44 11.43 -10.03
N THR A 11 21.62 10.11 -9.97
CA THR A 11 20.79 9.12 -10.67
C THR A 11 19.80 8.40 -9.74
N HIS A 12 19.79 8.73 -8.45
CA HIS A 12 18.92 8.06 -7.49
C HIS A 12 17.46 8.50 -7.69
N PRO A 13 16.47 7.59 -7.65
CA PRO A 13 15.03 7.94 -7.73
C PRO A 13 14.53 8.92 -6.66
N CYS A 14 15.35 9.21 -5.64
CA CYS A 14 15.03 10.09 -4.52
C CYS A 14 15.84 11.40 -4.57
N TYR A 15 16.58 11.63 -5.65
CA TYR A 15 17.45 12.79 -5.80
C TYR A 15 16.68 14.11 -5.68
N SER A 16 15.51 14.22 -6.32
CA SER A 16 14.68 15.42 -6.26
C SER A 16 14.16 15.72 -4.85
N PHE A 17 13.91 14.69 -4.04
CA PHE A 17 13.53 14.85 -2.63
C PHE A 17 14.72 15.30 -1.78
N TYR A 18 15.90 14.74 -2.03
CA TYR A 18 17.13 15.18 -1.37
C TYR A 18 17.48 16.63 -1.72
N GLN A 19 17.32 17.03 -2.99
CA GLN A 19 17.57 18.40 -3.42
C GLN A 19 16.63 19.40 -2.72
N ARG A 20 15.33 19.09 -2.63
CA ARG A 20 14.37 19.96 -1.93
C ARG A 20 14.68 20.08 -0.44
N MET A 21 14.99 18.96 0.22
CA MET A 21 15.39 18.95 1.64
C MET A 21 16.65 19.78 1.88
N THR A 22 17.68 19.63 1.03
CA THR A 22 18.93 20.41 1.19
C THR A 22 18.76 21.88 0.84
N GLN A 23 17.88 22.23 -0.09
CA GLN A 23 17.54 23.62 -0.39
C GLN A 23 16.83 24.28 0.80
N CYS A 24 15.82 23.62 1.39
CA CYS A 24 15.15 24.13 2.58
C CYS A 24 16.10 24.24 3.78
N ALA A 25 16.92 23.21 4.03
CA ALA A 25 17.85 23.23 5.15
C ALA A 25 18.93 24.33 5.04
N LYS A 26 19.21 24.82 3.83
CA LYS A 26 20.14 25.93 3.59
C LYS A 26 19.49 27.30 3.75
N SER A 27 18.18 27.42 3.59
CA SER A 27 17.46 28.69 3.72
C SER A 27 16.99 28.99 5.14
N GLU A 28 16.89 27.98 6.00
CA GLU A 28 16.27 28.08 7.33
C GLU A 28 17.29 27.88 8.47
N GLU A 29 17.26 28.76 9.48
CA GLU A 29 18.10 28.61 10.69
C GLU A 29 17.72 27.39 11.54
N LEU A 30 16.42 27.05 11.60
CA LEU A 30 15.87 25.91 12.35
C LEU A 30 15.35 24.81 11.41
N SER A 31 16.24 24.36 10.52
CA SER A 31 15.95 23.38 9.47
C SER A 31 15.27 22.09 9.95
N SER A 32 15.57 21.61 11.15
CA SER A 32 14.98 20.37 11.70
C SER A 32 13.47 20.45 11.96
N ARG A 33 12.93 21.65 12.19
CA ARG A 33 11.49 21.88 12.39
C ARG A 33 10.82 22.51 11.18
N MET A 34 11.50 23.48 10.54
CA MET A 34 10.93 24.23 9.41
C MET A 34 10.86 23.39 8.14
N CYS A 35 11.82 22.47 7.94
CA CYS A 35 11.88 21.59 6.76
C CYS A 35 11.38 20.16 7.05
N PHE A 36 10.52 20.01 8.06
CA PHE A 36 10.06 18.69 8.50
C PHE A 36 9.40 17.90 7.35
N ALA A 37 8.62 18.58 6.51
CA ALA A 37 7.94 17.95 5.37
C ALA A 37 8.94 17.39 4.34
N GLU A 38 9.95 18.18 3.96
CA GLU A 38 10.96 17.77 2.99
C GLU A 38 11.85 16.65 3.53
N ILE A 39 12.15 16.69 4.83
CA ILE A 39 12.87 15.62 5.53
C ILE A 39 12.04 14.33 5.52
N GLU A 40 10.77 14.39 5.91
CA GLU A 40 9.87 13.23 5.89
C GLU A 40 9.71 12.64 4.49
N ASP A 41 9.54 13.47 3.47
CA ASP A 41 9.40 13.03 2.08
C ASP A 41 10.66 12.32 1.58
N TRP A 42 11.85 12.82 1.94
CA TRP A 42 13.10 12.16 1.61
C TRP A 42 13.24 10.79 2.29
N TYR A 43 12.91 10.71 3.59
CA TYR A 43 12.91 9.44 4.32
C TYR A 43 11.84 8.46 3.79
N GLU A 44 10.68 8.96 3.39
CA GLU A 44 9.63 8.14 2.81
C GLU A 44 10.01 7.63 1.43
N CYS A 45 10.69 8.43 0.60
CA CYS A 45 11.18 7.97 -0.69
C CYS A 45 12.15 6.79 -0.55
N LYS A 46 13.04 6.84 0.46
CA LYS A 46 14.00 5.77 0.74
C LYS A 46 13.35 4.51 1.35
N SER A 47 12.49 4.68 2.35
CA SER A 47 11.96 3.56 3.14
C SER A 47 10.63 3.01 2.62
N ARG A 48 9.85 3.83 1.91
CA ARG A 48 8.50 3.52 1.42
C ARG A 48 7.55 3.03 2.52
N LYS A 49 7.75 3.50 3.76
CA LYS A 49 7.04 3.01 4.94
C LYS A 49 5.56 3.41 4.92
N LYS A 50 5.27 4.70 4.67
CA LYS A 50 3.89 5.21 4.54
C LYS A 50 3.19 4.57 3.34
N ALA A 51 3.88 4.43 2.21
CA ALA A 51 3.35 3.75 1.02
C ALA A 51 2.98 2.28 1.29
N ARG A 52 3.83 1.55 2.01
CA ARG A 52 3.54 0.16 2.40
C ARG A 52 2.37 0.08 3.39
N ALA A 53 2.34 0.96 4.38
CA ALA A 53 1.24 1.02 5.34
C ALA A 53 -0.11 1.30 4.63
N PHE A 54 -0.11 2.25 3.68
CA PHE A 54 -1.29 2.56 2.89
C PHE A 54 -1.72 1.38 2.01
N LYS A 55 -0.78 0.70 1.34
CA LYS A 55 -1.08 -0.50 0.56
C LYS A 55 -1.73 -1.60 1.42
N ASN A 56 -1.22 -1.83 2.62
CA ASN A 56 -1.78 -2.82 3.54
C ASN A 56 -3.19 -2.42 4.01
N PHE A 57 -3.40 -1.13 4.30
CA PHE A 57 -4.70 -0.61 4.65
C PHE A 57 -5.72 -0.83 3.53
N ILE A 58 -5.40 -0.41 2.30
CA ILE A 58 -6.26 -0.62 1.13
C ILE A 58 -6.54 -2.11 0.91
N GLY A 59 -5.52 -2.97 1.03
CA GLY A 59 -5.71 -4.43 0.97
C GLY A 59 -6.72 -4.93 2.00
N SER A 60 -6.61 -4.47 3.25
CA SER A 60 -7.55 -4.87 4.30
C SER A 60 -8.98 -4.36 4.09
N GLU A 61 -9.14 -3.14 3.55
CA GLU A 61 -10.47 -2.59 3.25
C GLU A 61 -11.11 -3.31 2.07
N ILE A 62 -10.35 -3.65 1.03
CA ILE A 62 -10.82 -4.51 -0.06
C ILE A 62 -11.27 -5.86 0.49
N SER A 63 -10.48 -6.51 1.33
CA SER A 63 -10.86 -7.80 1.93
C SER A 63 -12.08 -7.72 2.84
N LYS A 64 -12.29 -6.61 3.56
CA LYS A 64 -13.54 -6.42 4.32
C LYS A 64 -14.74 -6.33 3.40
N MET A 65 -14.64 -5.55 2.31
CA MET A 65 -15.69 -5.46 1.30
C MET A 65 -15.98 -6.82 0.66
N GLU A 66 -14.97 -7.66 0.46
CA GLU A 66 -15.11 -9.05 0.01
C GLU A 66 -15.83 -9.95 1.03
N ILE A 67 -15.68 -9.74 2.34
CA ILE A 67 -16.40 -10.51 3.37
C ILE A 67 -17.89 -10.13 3.40
N TYR A 68 -18.23 -8.85 3.20
CA TYR A 68 -19.62 -8.39 3.15
C TYR A 68 -20.40 -8.89 1.92
N SER A 69 -19.73 -9.48 0.92
CA SER A 69 -20.39 -10.14 -0.20
C SER A 69 -20.67 -11.64 0.02
N LEU A 70 -20.39 -12.19 1.21
CA LEU A 70 -20.73 -13.58 1.53
C LEU A 70 -22.27 -13.75 1.61
N PRO A 71 -22.81 -14.89 1.14
CA PRO A 71 -24.24 -15.15 1.20
C PRO A 71 -24.75 -15.11 2.64
N THR A 72 -25.83 -14.37 2.86
CA THR A 72 -26.52 -14.32 4.15
C THR A 72 -27.65 -15.36 4.18
N TYR A 73 -27.76 -16.10 5.28
CA TYR A 73 -28.84 -17.06 5.46
C TYR A 73 -30.17 -16.35 5.73
N ASP A 74 -31.19 -16.65 4.93
CA ASP A 74 -32.55 -16.13 5.09
C ASP A 74 -33.45 -17.17 5.75
N TYR A 75 -33.76 -16.95 7.04
CA TYR A 75 -34.63 -17.81 7.84
C TYR A 75 -36.06 -17.94 7.29
N ALA A 76 -36.56 -16.96 6.52
CA ALA A 76 -37.92 -17.00 6.00
C ALA A 76 -38.05 -17.94 4.79
N THR A 77 -36.97 -18.16 4.05
CA THR A 77 -36.97 -18.98 2.84
C THR A 77 -36.09 -20.22 2.95
N ASP A 78 -35.44 -20.43 4.10
CA ASP A 78 -34.50 -21.53 4.36
C ASP A 78 -33.43 -21.68 3.25
N THR A 79 -32.95 -20.54 2.76
CA THR A 79 -31.94 -20.49 1.69
C THR A 79 -30.88 -19.44 1.98
N PHE A 80 -29.66 -19.67 1.48
CA PHE A 80 -28.63 -18.66 1.43
C PHE A 80 -28.91 -17.74 0.25
N LYS A 81 -29.11 -16.44 0.52
CA LYS A 81 -29.21 -15.43 -0.52
C LYS A 81 -27.85 -14.76 -0.66
N ASP A 82 -27.32 -14.80 -1.87
CA ASP A 82 -26.08 -14.08 -2.20
C ASP A 82 -26.31 -12.58 -1.94
N GLY A 83 -25.38 -11.95 -1.22
CA GLY A 83 -25.32 -10.49 -1.16
C GLY A 83 -25.11 -9.92 -2.55
N ALA A 84 -25.33 -8.62 -2.75
CA ALA A 84 -25.04 -7.96 -4.02
C ALA A 84 -23.55 -8.16 -4.38
N LEU A 85 -23.27 -9.09 -5.29
CA LEU A 85 -21.91 -9.42 -5.70
C LEU A 85 -21.30 -8.21 -6.42
N PRO A 86 -20.06 -7.80 -6.09
CA PRO A 86 -19.36 -6.82 -6.90
C PRO A 86 -19.18 -7.38 -8.32
N SER A 87 -19.23 -6.50 -9.33
CA SER A 87 -19.24 -6.85 -10.76
C SER A 87 -18.07 -7.74 -11.24
N ASN A 88 -17.03 -7.93 -10.41
CA ASN A 88 -15.84 -8.72 -10.70
C ASN A 88 -15.80 -10.06 -9.92
N ALA A 89 -16.97 -10.68 -9.67
CA ALA A 89 -17.12 -11.92 -8.93
C ALA A 89 -16.31 -13.12 -9.48
N ASN A 90 -15.88 -13.11 -10.76
CA ASN A 90 -15.02 -14.15 -11.31
C ASN A 90 -13.63 -14.23 -10.65
N GLY A 91 -13.17 -13.17 -9.98
CA GLY A 91 -11.96 -13.19 -9.17
C GLY A 91 -12.14 -13.82 -7.78
N TYR A 92 -13.39 -14.07 -7.35
CA TYR A 92 -13.74 -14.43 -5.97
C TYR A 92 -13.48 -15.91 -5.65
N PHE A 93 -13.65 -16.80 -6.63
CA PHE A 93 -13.44 -18.25 -6.47
C PHE A 93 -12.22 -18.77 -7.24
N ALA A 94 -11.71 -17.99 -8.20
CA ALA A 94 -10.49 -18.33 -8.91
C ALA A 94 -9.30 -17.88 -8.06
N LYS A 95 -8.90 -18.69 -7.07
CA LYS A 95 -7.48 -18.66 -6.66
C LYS A 95 -6.67 -18.77 -7.95
N ARG A 96 -5.71 -17.86 -8.17
CA ARG A 96 -4.73 -18.04 -9.24
C ARG A 96 -4.17 -19.45 -9.08
N THR A 97 -4.14 -20.22 -10.15
CA THR A 97 -3.60 -21.58 -10.16
C THR A 97 -2.19 -21.65 -9.56
N GLU A 98 -1.46 -20.54 -9.61
CA GLU A 98 -0.13 -20.33 -9.03
C GLU A 98 -0.11 -20.39 -7.47
N ASP A 99 -1.21 -20.06 -6.79
CA ASP A 99 -1.30 -19.99 -5.32
C ASP A 99 -2.00 -21.24 -4.70
N GLN A 100 -2.26 -22.27 -5.51
CA GLN A 100 -2.83 -23.54 -5.03
C GLN A 100 -1.71 -24.49 -4.61
N THR A 101 -1.30 -24.45 -3.34
CA THR A 101 -0.50 -25.53 -2.76
C THR A 101 -1.37 -26.77 -2.62
N TYR A 102 -1.20 -27.73 -3.52
CA TYR A 102 -1.71 -29.08 -3.32
C TYR A 102 -1.01 -29.69 -2.11
N TYR A 103 -1.76 -29.87 -1.00
CA TYR A 103 -1.34 -30.80 0.03
C TYR A 103 -1.71 -32.20 -0.47
N SER A 104 -0.68 -32.97 -0.85
CA SER A 104 -0.75 -34.41 -1.10
C SER A 104 -0.96 -35.19 0.18
#